data_AF-A0A2E8TEQ7-F1
#
_entry.id   AF-A0A2E8TEQ7-F1
#
_cell.length_a   1.000
_cell.length_b   1.000
_cell.length_c   1.000
_cell.angle_alpha   90.00
_cell.angle_beta   90.00
_cell.angle_gamma   90.00
#
_symmetry.space_group_name_H-M   'P 1'
#
loop_
_entity.id
_entity.type
_entity.pdbx_description
1 polymer ?
#
loop_
_entity_poly.entity_id
_entity_poly.type
_entity_poly.pdbx_seq_one_letter_code
_entity_poly.pdbx_strand_id
1 'polypeptide(L)'
;EGLALRLDPNFRIIAVAYPYVARRLLSGDTREMRDKLLEVIFDADGRLCLDRLESLLAVVGQDAPAPGKELLPVAGAGLRLLLSRDGADLRKRLLLTLIRDDRLHTDDVRALMGLMARTFGPARIAGGLLQRLNPLAAA
;
A
#
# COMPACT_ATOMS: atom_id res chain seq x y z
N GLU A 1 -3.06 -21.26 19.45
CA GLU A 1 -1.67 -20.74 19.46
C GLU A 1 -0.60 -21.82 19.72
N GLY A 2 -0.82 -22.82 20.57
CA GLY A 2 0.21 -23.83 20.92
C GLY A 2 0.50 -24.95 19.90
N LEU A 3 -0.31 -25.13 18.85
CA LEU A 3 -0.08 -26.20 17.85
C LEU A 3 0.91 -25.81 16.74
N ALA A 4 0.91 -24.54 16.30
CA ALA A 4 1.80 -24.06 15.25
C ALA A 4 3.25 -23.90 15.74
N LEU A 5 3.45 -23.40 16.97
CA LEU A 5 4.77 -23.27 17.60
C LEU A 5 5.43 -24.62 17.92
N ARG A 6 4.64 -25.68 18.09
CA ARG A 6 5.14 -27.05 18.27
C ARG A 6 5.64 -27.67 16.96
N LEU A 7 5.18 -27.18 15.81
CA LEU A 7 5.58 -27.64 14.49
C LEU A 7 6.77 -26.82 13.94
N ASP A 8 6.75 -25.49 14.16
CA ASP A 8 7.85 -24.58 13.84
C ASP A 8 8.06 -23.57 15.00
N PRO A 9 9.18 -23.68 15.74
CA PRO A 9 9.52 -22.76 16.83
C PRO A 9 9.67 -21.30 16.42
N ASN A 10 9.92 -21.01 15.13
CA ASN A 10 10.04 -19.66 14.58
C ASN A 10 8.74 -19.13 13.98
N PHE A 11 7.62 -19.85 14.15
CA PHE A 11 6.34 -19.49 13.56
C PHE A 11 5.85 -18.14 14.09
N ARG A 12 5.82 -17.14 13.20
CA ARG A 12 5.22 -15.83 13.46
C ARG A 12 3.84 -15.81 12.79
N ILE A 13 2.76 -15.89 13.58
CA ILE A 13 1.36 -15.80 13.09
C ILE A 13 1.18 -14.60 12.15
N ILE A 14 1.83 -13.49 12.50
CA ILE A 14 1.82 -12.24 11.72
C ILE A 14 2.38 -12.47 10.31
N ALA A 15 3.42 -13.27 10.12
CA ALA A 15 4.02 -13.49 8.80
C ALA A 15 3.07 -14.20 7.82
N VAL A 16 2.18 -15.06 8.33
CA VAL A 16 1.18 -15.78 7.51
C VAL A 16 -0.08 -14.95 7.29
N ALA A 17 -0.50 -14.17 8.30
CA ALA A 17 -1.70 -13.36 8.20
C ALA A 17 -1.49 -12.03 7.46
N TYR A 18 -0.27 -11.47 7.52
CA TYR A 18 0.05 -10.17 6.97
C TYR A 18 -0.30 -10.01 5.49
N PRO A 19 -0.01 -10.98 4.59
CA PRO A 19 -0.34 -10.85 3.18
C PRO A 19 -1.85 -10.62 2.93
N TYR A 20 -2.69 -11.36 3.64
CA TYR A 20 -4.14 -11.23 3.54
C TYR A 20 -4.63 -9.89 4.09
N VAL A 21 -4.13 -9.48 5.26
CA VAL A 21 -4.50 -8.22 5.91
C VAL A 21 -4.08 -7.02 5.06
N ALA A 22 -2.86 -7.02 4.51
CA ALA A 22 -2.36 -5.97 3.65
C ALA A 22 -3.22 -5.81 2.37
N ARG A 23 -3.55 -6.93 1.71
CA ARG A 23 -4.45 -6.93 0.54
C ARG A 23 -5.83 -6.39 0.89
N ARG A 24 -6.39 -6.81 2.02
CA ARG A 24 -7.71 -6.38 2.49
C ARG A 24 -7.74 -4.88 2.83
N LEU A 25 -6.68 -4.38 3.48
CA LEU A 25 -6.51 -2.95 3.80
C LEU A 25 -6.39 -2.10 2.53
N LEU A 26 -5.57 -2.51 1.57
CA LEU A 26 -5.34 -1.75 0.34
C LEU A 26 -6.51 -1.83 -0.66
N SER A 27 -7.27 -2.92 -0.64
CA SER A 27 -8.41 -3.12 -1.57
C SER A 27 -9.74 -2.67 -1.00
N GLY A 28 -9.84 -2.42 0.31
CA GLY A 28 -11.08 -2.03 0.95
C GLY A 28 -11.44 -0.57 0.66
N ASP A 29 -12.70 -0.33 0.32
CA ASP A 29 -13.26 0.96 -0.04
C ASP A 29 -14.08 1.61 1.09
N THR A 30 -14.34 0.87 2.17
CA THR A 30 -15.10 1.36 3.33
C THR A 30 -14.32 2.44 4.08
N ARG A 31 -15.05 3.34 4.77
CA ARG A 31 -14.45 4.37 5.62
C ARG A 31 -13.58 3.75 6.72
N GLU A 32 -14.07 2.70 7.36
CA GLU A 32 -13.33 1.97 8.41
C GLU A 32 -12.01 1.39 7.90
N MET A 33 -12.00 0.76 6.71
CA MET A 33 -10.76 0.20 6.16
C MET A 33 -9.77 1.30 5.79
N ARG A 34 -10.25 2.43 5.26
CA ARG A 34 -9.43 3.62 5.00
C ARG A 34 -8.81 4.15 6.29
N ASP A 35 -9.61 4.32 7.34
CA ASP A 35 -9.14 4.79 8.64
C ASP A 35 -8.06 3.86 9.20
N LYS A 36 -8.26 2.54 9.11
CA LYS A 36 -7.27 1.52 9.50
C LYS A 36 -5.99 1.58 8.66
N LEU A 37 -6.10 1.77 7.34
CA LEU A 37 -4.94 1.96 6.47
C LEU A 37 -4.13 3.19 6.90
N LEU A 38 -4.81 4.31 7.18
CA LEU A 38 -4.16 5.53 7.66
C LEU A 38 -3.48 5.33 9.01
N GLU A 39 -4.10 4.62 9.95
CA GLU A 39 -3.49 4.27 11.25
C GLU A 39 -2.24 3.38 11.11
N VAL A 40 -2.17 2.56 10.06
CA VAL A 40 -1.01 1.70 9.81
C VAL A 40 0.15 2.50 9.21
N ILE A 41 -0.14 3.34 8.19
CA ILE A 41 0.92 4.03 7.44
C ILE A 41 1.36 5.34 8.07
N PHE A 42 0.58 5.93 8.99
CA PHE A 42 0.98 7.10 9.76
C PHE A 42 1.32 6.70 11.20
N ASP A 43 2.35 7.32 11.77
CA ASP A 43 2.65 7.20 13.21
C ASP A 43 1.73 8.09 14.06
N ALA A 44 1.90 8.03 15.38
CA ALA A 44 1.13 8.82 16.34
C ALA A 44 1.34 10.34 16.18
N ASP A 45 2.48 10.75 15.60
CA ASP A 45 2.80 12.14 15.28
C ASP A 45 2.25 12.58 13.92
N GLY A 46 1.52 11.69 13.22
CA GLY A 46 0.93 11.95 11.92
C GLY A 46 1.93 11.92 10.76
N ARG A 47 3.10 11.31 10.95
CA ARG A 47 4.17 11.19 9.95
C ARG A 47 4.03 9.89 9.17
N LEU A 48 4.23 9.95 7.87
CA LEU A 48 4.18 8.77 7.02
C LEU A 48 5.37 7.84 7.32
N CYS A 49 5.07 6.62 7.74
CA CYS A 49 6.01 5.51 7.83
C CYS A 49 6.23 4.90 6.44
N LEU A 50 7.22 5.39 5.70
CA LEU A 50 7.51 4.89 4.34
C LEU A 50 7.77 3.38 4.30
N ASP A 51 8.47 2.83 5.29
CA ASP A 51 8.74 1.38 5.36
C ASP A 51 7.47 0.55 5.47
N ARG A 52 6.46 1.03 6.21
CA ARG A 52 5.17 0.35 6.35
C ARG A 52 4.37 0.42 5.06
N LEU A 53 4.35 1.58 4.40
CA LEU A 53 3.71 1.74 3.10
C LEU A 53 4.38 0.84 2.04
N GLU A 54 5.71 0.80 2.01
CA GLU A 54 6.46 -0.09 1.12
C GLU A 54 6.14 -1.55 1.37
N SER A 55 6.13 -1.99 2.63
CA SER A 55 5.80 -3.37 3.01
C SER A 55 4.39 -3.77 2.57
N LEU A 56 3.41 -2.87 2.73
CA LEU A 56 2.03 -3.12 2.28
C LEU A 56 1.95 -3.26 0.75
N LEU A 57 2.60 -2.35 0.02
CA LEU A 57 2.57 -2.34 -1.44
C LEU A 57 3.37 -3.50 -2.04
N ALA A 58 4.44 -3.95 -1.39
CA ALA A 58 5.24 -5.09 -1.82
C ALA A 58 4.41 -6.38 -1.87
N VAL A 59 3.58 -6.62 -0.85
CA VAL A 59 2.67 -7.79 -0.79
C VAL A 59 1.71 -7.84 -1.98
N VAL A 60 1.24 -6.68 -2.44
CA VAL A 60 0.29 -6.58 -3.57
C VAL A 60 1.01 -6.58 -4.91
N GLY A 61 2.21 -5.99 -4.97
CA GLY A 61 2.94 -5.76 -6.21
C GLY A 61 4.02 -6.78 -6.56
N GLN A 62 4.51 -7.59 -5.63
CA GLN A 62 5.60 -8.54 -5.86
C GLN A 62 5.16 -10.00 -5.63
N ASP A 63 4.33 -10.25 -4.62
CA ASP A 63 3.86 -11.60 -4.28
C ASP A 63 2.51 -11.98 -4.93
N ALA A 64 2.01 -11.18 -5.87
CA ALA A 64 0.76 -11.43 -6.55
C ALA A 64 0.96 -12.22 -7.86
N PRO A 65 0.06 -13.17 -8.21
CA PRO A 65 0.09 -13.87 -9.49
C PRO A 65 0.00 -12.93 -10.71
N ALA A 66 -0.67 -11.79 -10.53
CA ALA A 66 -0.85 -10.74 -11.53
C ALA A 66 -0.74 -9.36 -10.88
N PRO A 67 0.48 -8.88 -10.57
CA PRO A 67 0.68 -7.70 -9.73
C PRO A 67 0.10 -6.42 -10.37
N GLY A 68 0.19 -6.27 -11.68
CA GLY A 68 -0.41 -5.13 -12.39
C GLY A 68 -1.94 -5.09 -12.28
N LYS A 69 -2.62 -6.25 -12.18
CA LYS A 69 -4.07 -6.34 -12.05
C LYS A 69 -4.54 -5.93 -10.66
N GLU A 70 -3.78 -6.26 -9.61
CA GLU A 70 -4.12 -5.92 -8.22
C GLU A 70 -3.74 -4.48 -7.85
N LEU A 71 -2.66 -3.95 -8.42
CA LEU A 71 -2.22 -2.58 -8.16
C LEU A 71 -3.13 -1.51 -8.77
N LEU A 72 -3.80 -1.81 -9.88
CA LEU A 72 -4.68 -0.87 -10.58
C LEU A 72 -5.86 -0.38 -9.71
N PRO A 73 -6.66 -1.27 -9.09
CA PRO A 73 -7.69 -0.87 -8.13
C PRO A 73 -7.14 -0.07 -6.94
N VAL A 74 -5.99 -0.49 -6.39
CA VAL A 74 -5.35 0.18 -5.25
C VAL A 74 -4.92 1.61 -5.61
N ALA A 75 -4.28 1.79 -6.77
CA ALA A 75 -3.91 3.11 -7.28
C ALA A 75 -5.16 4.00 -7.49
N GLY A 76 -6.21 3.44 -8.10
CA GLY A 76 -7.46 4.15 -8.32
C GLY A 76 -8.15 4.56 -7.02
N ALA A 77 -8.21 3.67 -6.03
CA ALA A 77 -8.77 3.94 -4.72
C ALA A 77 -7.96 5.00 -3.96
N GLY A 78 -6.63 4.90 -3.98
CA GLY A 78 -5.72 5.87 -3.36
C GLY A 78 -5.85 7.27 -3.96
N LEU A 79 -5.87 7.37 -5.29
CA LEU A 79 -6.09 8.65 -6.00
C LEU A 79 -7.47 9.23 -5.71
N ARG A 80 -8.51 8.38 -5.75
CA ARG A 80 -9.87 8.82 -5.41
C ARG A 80 -9.93 9.34 -3.98
N LEU A 81 -9.31 8.66 -3.02
CA LEU A 81 -9.22 9.11 -1.63
C LEU A 81 -8.51 10.46 -1.56
N LEU A 82 -7.31 10.58 -2.14
CA LEU A 82 -6.49 11.78 -2.12
C LEU A 82 -7.22 13.01 -2.68
N LEU A 83 -7.98 12.84 -3.76
CA LEU A 83 -8.72 13.92 -4.43
C LEU A 83 -10.13 14.14 -3.87
N SER A 84 -10.66 13.20 -3.08
CA SER A 84 -11.99 13.32 -2.48
C SER A 84 -12.05 14.39 -1.39
N ARG A 85 -13.29 14.76 -1.02
CA ARG A 85 -13.57 15.62 0.14
C ARG A 85 -13.13 14.96 1.46
N ASP A 86 -13.35 13.66 1.59
CA ASP A 86 -12.94 12.86 2.76
C ASP A 86 -11.41 12.74 2.89
N GLY A 87 -10.67 12.98 1.80
CA GLY A 87 -9.20 12.92 1.77
C GLY A 87 -8.49 14.13 2.39
N ALA A 88 -9.22 15.08 2.97
CA ALA A 88 -8.62 16.28 3.56
C ALA A 88 -7.59 15.95 4.65
N ASP A 89 -7.90 14.98 5.50
CA ASP A 89 -6.98 14.52 6.55
C ASP A 89 -5.73 13.85 5.98
N LEU A 90 -5.89 12.98 4.97
CA LEU A 90 -4.77 12.37 4.26
C LEU A 90 -3.84 13.44 3.64
N ARG A 91 -4.39 14.43 2.92
CA ARG A 91 -3.59 15.51 2.33
C ARG A 91 -2.86 16.31 3.39
N LYS A 92 -3.52 16.62 4.52
CA LYS A 92 -2.90 17.32 5.66
C LYS A 92 -1.73 16.54 6.23
N ARG A 93 -1.91 15.25 6.54
CA ARG A 93 -0.84 14.40 7.10
C ARG A 93 0.31 14.18 6.13
N LEU A 94 0.02 14.04 4.83
CA LEU A 94 1.05 14.00 3.79
C LEU A 94 1.85 15.31 3.78
N LEU A 95 1.20 16.47 3.80
CA LEU A 95 1.91 17.75 3.86
C LEU A 95 2.76 17.89 5.13
N LEU A 96 2.24 17.49 6.29
CA LEU A 96 2.99 17.48 7.55
C LEU A 96 4.17 16.51 7.55
N THR A 97 4.09 15.43 6.76
CA THR A 97 5.22 14.54 6.55
C THR A 97 6.31 15.23 5.71
N LEU A 98 5.91 15.94 4.66
CA LEU A 98 6.84 16.59 3.74
C LEU A 98 7.46 17.87 4.33
N ILE A 99 6.74 18.55 5.21
CA ILE A 99 7.16 19.77 5.90
C ILE A 99 7.56 19.38 7.32
N ARG A 100 8.86 19.17 7.54
CA ARG A 100 9.42 18.91 8.87
C ARG A 100 10.35 20.05 9.24
N ASP A 101 10.17 20.60 10.44
CA ASP A 101 10.93 21.75 10.95
C ASP A 101 10.91 22.99 10.02
N ASP A 102 9.73 23.32 9.49
CA ASP A 102 9.51 24.40 8.51
C ASP A 102 10.32 24.27 7.21
N ARG A 103 10.86 23.07 6.91
CA ARG A 103 11.61 22.79 5.68
C ARG A 103 11.05 21.57 4.94
N LEU A 104 11.03 21.69 3.62
CA LEU A 104 10.74 20.57 2.72
C LEU A 104 11.93 19.61 2.72
N HIS A 105 11.75 18.43 3.32
CA HIS A 105 12.75 17.37 3.29
C HIS A 105 12.72 16.70 1.93
N THR A 106 13.69 17.06 1.09
CA THR A 106 13.76 16.57 -0.30
C THR A 106 14.02 15.05 -0.35
N ASP A 107 14.64 14.49 0.69
CA ASP A 107 14.90 13.06 0.81
C ASP A 107 13.61 12.26 1.01
N ASP A 108 12.69 12.72 1.85
CA ASP A 108 11.39 12.08 2.08
C ASP A 108 10.52 12.15 0.82
N VAL A 109 10.52 13.31 0.14
CA VAL A 109 9.85 13.47 -1.16
C VAL A 109 10.44 12.50 -2.18
N ARG A 110 11.76 12.42 -2.27
CA ARG A 110 12.46 11.55 -3.22
C ARG A 110 12.20 10.07 -2.93
N ALA A 111 12.21 9.68 -1.66
CA ALA A 111 11.92 8.32 -1.24
C ALA A 111 10.47 7.93 -1.58
N LEU A 112 9.50 8.79 -1.24
CA LEU A 112 8.10 8.58 -1.58
C LEU A 112 7.89 8.50 -3.11
N MET A 113 8.46 9.43 -3.86
CA MET A 113 8.38 9.43 -5.33
C MET A 113 9.03 8.17 -5.93
N GLY A 114 10.18 7.74 -5.40
CA GLY A 114 10.84 6.50 -5.81
C GLY A 114 10.01 5.25 -5.50
N LEU A 115 9.32 5.23 -4.35
CA LEU A 115 8.39 4.15 -4.00
C LEU A 115 7.16 4.14 -4.92
N MET A 116 6.57 5.30 -5.21
CA MET A 116 5.43 5.39 -6.12
C MET A 116 5.82 4.99 -7.55
N ALA A 117 6.95 5.50 -8.06
CA ALA A 117 7.44 5.18 -9.40
C ALA A 117 7.81 3.71 -9.56
N ARG A 118 8.44 3.08 -8.54
CA ARG A 118 8.73 1.64 -8.59
C ARG A 118 7.43 0.83 -8.57
N THR A 119 6.48 1.21 -7.73
CA THR A 119 5.25 0.43 -7.48
C THR A 119 4.28 0.52 -8.66
N PHE A 120 4.02 1.75 -9.11
CA PHE A 120 3.04 2.09 -10.14
C PHE A 120 3.70 2.47 -11.46
N GLY A 121 4.91 1.96 -11.74
CA GLY A 121 5.64 2.26 -12.95
C GLY A 121 4.86 1.88 -14.23
N PRO A 122 4.99 2.66 -15.32
CA PRO A 122 4.18 2.49 -16.53
C PRO A 122 4.29 1.09 -17.14
N ALA A 123 5.47 0.45 -17.09
CA ALA A 123 5.66 -0.90 -17.57
C ALA A 123 4.80 -1.94 -16.80
N ARG A 124 4.68 -1.82 -15.47
CA ARG A 124 3.87 -2.73 -14.64
C ARG A 124 2.38 -2.51 -14.87
N ILE A 125 1.96 -1.25 -14.98
CA ILE A 125 0.57 -0.89 -15.25
C ILE A 125 0.16 -1.39 -16.64
N ALA A 126 0.98 -1.14 -17.66
CA ALA A 126 0.71 -1.61 -19.02
C ALA A 126 0.63 -3.14 -19.08
N GLY A 127 1.54 -3.85 -18.41
CA GLY A 127 1.48 -5.31 -18.29
C GLY A 127 0.18 -5.80 -17.64
N GLY A 128 -0.25 -5.16 -16.54
CA GLY A 128 -1.52 -5.47 -15.88
C GLY A 128 -2.76 -5.21 -16.75
N LEU A 129 -2.74 -4.12 -17.52
CA LEU A 129 -3.82 -3.77 -18.44
C LEU A 129 -3.93 -4.79 -19.60
N LEU A 130 -2.79 -5.17 -20.18
CA LEU A 130 -2.72 -6.18 -21.24
C LEU A 130 -3.20 -7.56 -20.74
N GLN A 131 -2.81 -7.95 -19.52
CA GLN A 131 -3.32 -9.18 -18.88
C GLN A 131 -4.84 -9.14 -18.69
N ARG A 132 -5.41 -7.98 -18.34
CA ARG A 132 -6.87 -7.83 -18.19
C ARG A 132 -7.61 -7.95 -19.52
N LEU A 133 -6.96 -7.57 -20.62
CA LEU A 133 -7.53 -7.60 -21.97
C LEU A 133 -7.27 -8.91 -22.71
N ASN A 134 -6.45 -9.82 -22.16
CA ASN A 134 -6.19 -11.12 -22.77
C ASN A 134 -7.24 -12.15 -22.29
N PRO A 135 -8.28 -12.46 -23.09
CA PRO A 135 -9.31 -13.43 -22.72
C PRO A 135 -8.78 -14.87 -22.61
N LEU A 136 -7.56 -15.16 -23.10
CA LEU A 136 -6.96 -16.50 -23.09
C LEU A 136 -6.07 -16.77 -21.87
N ALA A 137 -5.78 -15.77 -21.03
CA ALA A 137 -4.96 -15.94 -19.82
C ALA A 137 -5.79 -16.35 -18.59
N ALA A 138 -7.10 -16.51 -18.74
CA ALA A 138 -8.04 -16.89 -17.68
C ALA A 138 -8.44 -18.39 -17.71
N ALA A 139 -7.79 -19.19 -18.55
CA ALA A 139 -7.97 -20.64 -18.63
C ALA A 139 -6.82 -21.39 -17.93
#